data_AF-A0A382PN33-F1
#
_entry.id   AF-A0A382PN33-F1
#
_cell.length_a   1.000
_cell.length_b   1.000
_cell.length_c   1.000
_cell.angle_alpha   90.00
_cell.angle_beta   90.00
_cell.angle_gamma   90.00
#
_symmetry.space_group_name_H-M   'P 1'
#
loop_
_entity.id
_entity.type
_entity.pdbx_description
1 polymer ?
#
loop_
_entity_poly.entity_id
_entity_poly.type
_entity_poly.pdbx_seq_one_letter_code
_entity_poly.pdbx_strand_id
1 'polypeptide(L)'
;MFKCYFAGVVLVLALWVREAGAAEVLTIGGQGQISWQGRVASDAAVDAIKPEYRSPLDPQVTEIGNTPSDLIDFDNDEFPNSILPGQVGDGQNIATAISGRGGGISSPTVLDISDVQLRSSLEQLITASPTGKAFERKGNFVLGTLLVIDLGGRFGVNQLRFFPRNTVFSSPGTPFQGDFLKNFEVHLNDGVVLT
;
A
#
# COMPACT_ATOMS: atom_id res chain seq x y z
N MET A 1 92.88 28.02 -6.65
CA MET A 1 92.11 27.53 -7.81
C MET A 1 91.98 26.02 -7.66
N PHE A 2 90.85 25.53 -7.16
CA PHE A 2 90.29 24.18 -7.36
C PHE A 2 88.93 24.17 -6.63
N LYS A 3 87.85 24.28 -7.42
CA LYS A 3 86.48 23.98 -7.01
C LYS A 3 86.25 22.51 -7.32
N CYS A 4 85.73 21.73 -6.37
CA CYS A 4 84.98 20.51 -6.66
C CYS A 4 83.95 20.28 -5.55
N TYR A 5 82.67 20.32 -5.95
CA TYR A 5 81.45 20.03 -5.19
C TYR A 5 81.18 18.52 -5.19
N PHE A 6 80.71 17.93 -4.09
CA PHE A 6 79.86 16.72 -4.07
C PHE A 6 79.08 16.73 -2.75
N ALA A 7 77.81 17.13 -2.77
CA ALA A 7 76.61 16.30 -3.02
C ALA A 7 75.98 15.85 -1.69
N GLY A 8 75.04 16.66 -1.20
CA GLY A 8 74.18 16.29 -0.08
C GLY A 8 73.22 15.18 -0.51
N VAL A 9 73.29 14.04 0.17
CA VAL A 9 72.33 12.95 0.00
C VAL A 9 71.01 13.39 0.63
N VAL A 10 70.02 13.66 -0.21
CA VAL A 10 68.63 13.85 0.23
C VAL A 10 68.04 12.47 0.52
N LEU A 11 67.80 12.19 1.79
CA LEU A 11 67.11 10.99 2.25
C LEU A 11 65.62 11.13 1.89
N VAL A 12 65.18 10.46 0.84
CA VAL A 12 63.75 10.38 0.47
C VAL A 12 63.08 9.37 1.40
N LEU A 13 62.34 9.87 2.39
CA LEU A 13 61.41 9.08 3.19
C LEU A 13 60.25 8.62 2.28
N ALA A 14 60.30 7.37 1.85
CA ALA A 14 59.17 6.72 1.19
C ALA A 14 58.02 6.56 2.20
N LEU A 15 57.07 7.48 2.16
CA LEU A 15 55.77 7.33 2.77
C LEU A 15 55.06 6.15 2.08
N TRP A 16 54.94 5.04 2.79
CA TRP A 16 54.05 3.95 2.43
C TRP A 16 52.62 4.44 2.53
N VAL A 17 52.10 4.99 1.43
CA VAL A 17 50.67 5.16 1.24
C VAL A 17 50.11 3.75 1.12
N ARG A 18 49.46 3.27 2.18
CA ARG A 18 48.59 2.10 2.06
C ARG A 18 47.48 2.51 1.10
N GLU A 19 47.39 1.85 -0.05
CA GLU A 19 46.18 1.90 -0.86
C GLU A 19 45.03 1.39 0.00
N ALA A 20 44.22 2.30 0.52
CA ALA A 20 42.89 1.96 0.94
C ALA A 20 42.17 1.55 -0.35
N GLY A 21 42.04 0.23 -0.59
CA GLY A 21 41.29 -0.28 -1.73
C GLY A 21 39.95 0.44 -1.78
N ALA A 22 39.68 1.13 -2.88
CA ALA A 22 38.46 1.90 -3.05
C ALA A 22 37.28 0.94 -2.87
N ALA A 23 36.51 1.13 -1.80
CA ALA A 23 35.27 0.40 -1.63
C ALA A 23 34.32 0.86 -2.75
N GLU A 24 33.87 -0.08 -3.57
CA GLU A 24 32.83 0.20 -4.56
C GLU A 24 31.52 0.40 -3.81
N VAL A 25 31.03 1.64 -3.76
CA VAL A 25 29.80 2.00 -3.05
C VAL A 25 28.68 2.18 -4.06
N LEU A 26 27.71 1.29 -3.98
CA LEU A 26 26.43 1.43 -4.68
C LEU A 26 25.43 2.13 -3.77
N THR A 27 24.95 3.30 -4.19
CA THR A 27 23.92 4.05 -3.49
C THR A 27 22.58 3.79 -4.15
N ILE A 28 21.57 3.45 -3.35
CA ILE A 28 20.20 3.21 -3.80
C ILE A 28 19.30 4.32 -3.26
N GLY A 29 18.35 4.76 -4.08
CA GLY A 29 17.35 5.76 -3.74
C GLY A 29 17.58 7.10 -4.40
N GLY A 30 17.14 8.15 -3.74
CA GLY A 30 16.84 9.44 -4.35
C GLY A 30 17.94 10.19 -5.10
N GLN A 31 19.19 9.96 -4.76
CA GLN A 31 20.37 10.48 -5.46
C GLN A 31 21.38 9.35 -5.74
N GLY A 32 20.91 8.10 -5.66
CA GLY A 32 21.73 6.92 -5.87
C GLY A 32 21.86 6.56 -7.35
N GLN A 33 22.80 5.69 -7.67
CA GLN A 33 22.95 5.13 -9.02
C GLN A 33 21.75 4.25 -9.41
N ILE A 34 20.95 3.80 -8.45
CA ILE A 34 19.70 3.04 -8.65
C ILE A 34 18.58 3.73 -7.88
N SER A 35 17.48 4.07 -8.54
CA SER A 35 16.31 4.68 -7.89
C SER A 35 15.50 3.65 -7.08
N TRP A 36 14.57 4.11 -6.24
CA TRP A 36 13.65 3.21 -5.52
C TRP A 36 12.73 2.39 -6.44
N GLN A 37 12.45 2.90 -7.64
CA GLN A 37 11.70 2.18 -8.68
C GLN A 37 12.58 1.19 -9.46
N GLY A 38 13.88 1.09 -9.15
CA GLY A 38 14.82 0.25 -9.87
C GLY A 38 15.29 0.86 -11.20
N ARG A 39 15.15 2.17 -11.42
CA ARG A 39 15.76 2.83 -12.58
C ARG A 39 17.24 2.98 -12.33
N VAL A 40 18.05 2.48 -13.26
CA VAL A 40 19.51 2.54 -13.19
C VAL A 40 20.00 3.76 -13.98
N ALA A 41 20.92 4.54 -13.39
CA ALA A 41 21.63 5.60 -14.08
C ALA A 41 22.45 5.05 -15.26
N SER A 42 22.55 5.80 -16.35
CA SER A 42 23.17 5.35 -17.61
C SER A 42 24.66 4.99 -17.50
N ASP A 43 25.33 5.44 -16.45
CA ASP A 43 26.74 5.22 -16.16
C ASP A 43 26.98 4.17 -15.06
N ALA A 44 25.93 3.57 -14.49
CA ALA A 44 26.09 2.50 -13.53
C ALA A 44 26.41 1.18 -14.24
N ALA A 45 27.42 0.45 -13.74
CA ALA A 45 27.81 -0.87 -14.26
C ALA A 45 26.92 -2.01 -13.73
N VAL A 46 25.63 -1.73 -13.44
CA VAL A 46 24.73 -2.66 -12.73
C VAL A 46 23.37 -2.68 -13.42
N ASP A 47 22.82 -3.87 -13.65
CA ASP A 47 21.47 -4.01 -14.20
C ASP A 47 20.43 -4.22 -13.09
N ALA A 48 19.25 -3.60 -13.23
CA ALA A 48 18.12 -3.88 -12.37
C ALA A 48 17.33 -5.08 -12.91
N ILE A 49 17.04 -6.04 -12.03
CA ILE A 49 16.08 -7.10 -12.28
C ILE A 49 14.69 -6.64 -11.87
N LYS A 50 13.64 -7.16 -12.51
CA LYS A 50 12.29 -7.02 -11.99
C LYS A 50 12.12 -8.01 -10.84
N PRO A 51 11.92 -7.57 -9.59
CA PRO A 51 11.72 -8.48 -8.49
C PRO A 51 10.43 -9.28 -8.69
N GLU A 52 10.53 -10.58 -8.40
CA GLU A 52 9.43 -11.53 -8.40
C GLU A 52 9.21 -11.99 -6.96
N TYR A 53 7.96 -11.99 -6.51
CA TYR A 53 7.58 -12.52 -5.21
C TYR A 53 6.34 -13.39 -5.33
N ARG A 54 6.20 -14.38 -4.46
CA ARG A 54 4.95 -15.12 -4.35
C ARG A 54 3.90 -14.23 -3.71
N SER A 55 2.72 -14.18 -4.32
CA SER A 55 1.60 -13.43 -3.76
C SER A 55 1.35 -13.90 -2.32
N PRO A 56 1.25 -12.99 -1.34
CA PRO A 56 0.81 -13.35 0.01
C PRO A 56 -0.60 -13.94 0.03
N LEU A 57 -1.39 -13.69 -1.03
CA LEU A 57 -2.80 -14.03 -1.13
C LEU A 57 -3.03 -15.38 -1.80
N ASP A 58 -2.24 -15.68 -2.83
CA ASP A 58 -2.22 -16.96 -3.51
C ASP A 58 -0.78 -17.43 -3.74
N PRO A 59 -0.29 -18.41 -2.96
CA PRO A 59 1.07 -18.93 -3.11
C PRO A 59 1.39 -19.54 -4.49
N GLN A 60 0.38 -19.79 -5.33
CA GLN A 60 0.56 -20.28 -6.70
C GLN A 60 0.77 -19.15 -7.73
N VAL A 61 0.59 -17.89 -7.30
CA VAL A 61 0.76 -16.71 -8.16
C VAL A 61 2.11 -16.06 -7.85
N THR A 62 2.90 -15.83 -8.90
CA THR A 62 4.09 -14.98 -8.85
C THR A 62 3.71 -13.59 -9.33
N GLU A 63 3.88 -12.59 -8.47
CA GLU A 63 3.70 -11.19 -8.79
C GLU A 63 5.05 -10.56 -9.14
N ILE A 64 5.03 -9.61 -10.08
CA ILE A 64 6.19 -8.82 -10.49
C ILE A 64 6.04 -7.43 -9.90
N GLY A 65 7.02 -6.99 -9.12
CA GLY A 65 6.98 -5.66 -8.52
C GLY A 65 7.81 -5.58 -7.26
N ASN A 66 8.03 -4.35 -6.82
CA ASN A 66 8.97 -4.06 -5.73
C ASN A 66 8.28 -4.17 -4.36
N THR A 67 6.95 -4.29 -4.33
CA THR A 67 6.10 -4.18 -3.14
C THR A 67 4.91 -5.13 -3.22
N PRO A 68 4.67 -5.96 -2.18
CA PRO A 68 3.44 -6.75 -2.09
C PRO A 68 2.21 -5.85 -2.05
N SER A 69 1.25 -6.13 -2.94
CA SER A 69 -0.08 -5.48 -2.94
C SER A 69 -0.06 -3.94 -3.02
N ASP A 70 1.01 -3.36 -3.59
CA ASP A 70 1.19 -1.92 -3.83
C ASP A 70 1.07 -1.03 -2.57
N LEU A 71 1.48 -1.57 -1.41
CA LEU A 71 1.35 -0.88 -0.11
C LEU A 71 2.48 0.12 0.19
N ILE A 72 3.44 0.29 -0.70
CA ILE A 72 4.57 1.21 -0.55
C ILE A 72 4.67 2.00 -1.85
N ASP A 73 4.69 3.33 -1.71
CA ASP A 73 4.84 4.29 -2.78
C ASP A 73 6.31 4.69 -2.94
N PHE A 74 6.78 4.66 -4.17
CA PHE A 74 8.12 5.13 -4.55
C PHE A 74 8.06 6.36 -5.45
N ASP A 75 6.93 6.64 -6.12
CA ASP A 75 6.80 7.61 -7.21
C ASP A 75 5.80 8.71 -6.81
N ASN A 76 6.12 9.38 -5.70
CA ASN A 76 5.30 10.44 -5.14
C ASN A 76 5.75 11.82 -5.62
N ASP A 77 4.81 12.62 -6.15
CA ASP A 77 5.10 13.96 -6.67
C ASP A 77 5.46 14.97 -5.57
N GLU A 78 4.88 14.84 -4.37
CA GLU A 78 5.12 15.75 -3.24
C GLU A 78 6.44 15.43 -2.52
N PHE A 79 6.77 14.13 -2.47
CA PHE A 79 7.98 13.61 -1.85
C PHE A 79 8.77 12.79 -2.87
N PRO A 80 9.33 13.44 -3.91
CA PRO A 80 10.08 12.73 -4.93
C PRO A 80 11.22 11.97 -4.26
N ASN A 81 11.64 10.87 -4.91
CA ASN A 81 12.85 10.16 -4.51
C ASN A 81 12.80 9.51 -3.10
N SER A 82 11.59 9.31 -2.55
CA SER A 82 11.36 8.78 -1.20
C SER A 82 10.72 7.39 -1.22
N ILE A 83 10.79 6.68 -0.08
CA ILE A 83 9.95 5.50 0.18
C ILE A 83 8.89 5.92 1.17
N LEU A 84 7.62 5.72 0.82
CA LEU A 84 6.49 6.06 1.66
C LEU A 84 5.53 4.88 1.78
N PRO A 85 4.74 4.80 2.85
CA PRO A 85 3.53 3.98 2.82
C PRO A 85 2.65 4.42 1.64
N GLY A 86 2.00 3.46 0.99
CA GLY A 86 1.03 3.71 -0.07
C GLY A 86 -0.03 4.70 0.42
N GLN A 87 -0.18 5.81 -0.30
CA GLN A 87 -1.15 6.84 0.05
C GLN A 87 -2.46 6.59 -0.69
N VAL A 88 -3.57 6.86 0.00
CA VAL A 88 -4.90 6.85 -0.60
C VAL A 88 -5.23 8.28 -0.96
N GLY A 89 -5.36 8.56 -2.25
CA GLY A 89 -5.69 9.89 -2.74
C GLY A 89 -7.10 10.32 -2.38
N ASP A 90 -7.33 11.64 -2.33
CA ASP A 90 -8.67 12.19 -2.17
C ASP A 90 -9.63 11.65 -3.24
N GLY A 91 -10.80 11.17 -2.82
CA GLY A 91 -11.81 10.58 -3.71
C GLY A 91 -11.56 9.12 -4.09
N GLN A 92 -10.45 8.51 -3.65
CA GLN A 92 -10.21 7.08 -3.86
C GLN A 92 -11.01 6.25 -2.85
N ASN A 93 -11.83 5.33 -3.36
CA ASN A 93 -12.55 4.38 -2.51
C ASN A 93 -11.64 3.19 -2.21
N ILE A 94 -11.13 3.10 -0.98
CA ILE A 94 -10.26 2.00 -0.56
C ILE A 94 -10.94 0.63 -0.61
N ALA A 95 -12.28 0.59 -0.53
CA ALA A 95 -13.01 -0.67 -0.48
C ALA A 95 -12.84 -1.49 -1.77
N THR A 96 -12.67 -0.82 -2.92
CA THR A 96 -12.60 -1.47 -4.24
C THR A 96 -11.36 -2.33 -4.45
N ALA A 97 -10.31 -2.07 -3.66
CA ALA A 97 -9.04 -2.77 -3.74
C ALA A 97 -8.87 -3.84 -2.64
N ILE A 98 -9.87 -4.04 -1.78
CA ILE A 98 -9.81 -5.00 -0.67
C ILE A 98 -9.47 -6.42 -1.16
N SER A 99 -10.17 -6.90 -2.19
CA SER A 99 -9.96 -8.26 -2.71
C SER A 99 -8.55 -8.42 -3.31
N GLY A 100 -8.03 -7.39 -3.98
CA GLY A 100 -6.66 -7.40 -4.54
C GLY A 100 -5.57 -7.36 -3.47
N ARG A 101 -5.91 -6.93 -2.25
CA ARG A 101 -5.05 -7.00 -1.06
C ARG A 101 -5.36 -8.22 -0.19
N GLY A 102 -6.27 -9.09 -0.62
CA GLY A 102 -6.69 -10.31 0.05
C GLY A 102 -7.40 -10.10 1.38
N GLY A 103 -7.93 -8.90 1.59
CA GLY A 103 -8.94 -8.67 2.61
C GLY A 103 -10.30 -9.17 2.13
N GLY A 104 -11.33 -8.83 2.89
CA GLY A 104 -12.69 -9.21 2.56
C GLY A 104 -13.73 -8.51 3.41
N ILE A 105 -14.98 -8.89 3.19
CA ILE A 105 -16.12 -8.39 3.95
C ILE A 105 -16.96 -9.57 4.41
N SER A 106 -17.39 -9.54 5.67
CA SER A 106 -18.27 -10.54 6.27
C SER A 106 -19.29 -9.89 7.20
N SER A 107 -20.30 -10.67 7.59
CA SER A 107 -21.34 -10.21 8.50
C SER A 107 -21.82 -11.33 9.42
N PRO A 108 -21.19 -11.54 10.58
CA PRO A 108 -21.49 -12.69 11.45
C PRO A 108 -22.88 -12.65 12.08
N THR A 109 -23.57 -11.50 12.07
CA THR A 109 -24.92 -11.38 12.65
C THR A 109 -26.05 -11.65 11.65
N VAL A 110 -25.72 -11.95 10.38
CA VAL A 110 -26.72 -12.26 9.34
C VAL A 110 -26.77 -13.77 9.15
N LEU A 111 -27.81 -14.38 9.72
CA LEU A 111 -27.95 -15.84 9.85
C LEU A 111 -29.15 -16.41 9.09
N ASP A 112 -29.93 -15.55 8.45
CA ASP A 112 -31.25 -15.87 7.86
C ASP A 112 -31.24 -15.98 6.33
N ILE A 113 -30.07 -15.90 5.70
CA ILE A 113 -29.86 -16.14 4.27
C ILE A 113 -28.66 -17.07 4.08
N SER A 114 -28.57 -17.72 2.92
CA SER A 114 -27.45 -18.62 2.64
C SER A 114 -26.12 -17.86 2.50
N ASP A 115 -25.00 -18.51 2.83
CA ASP A 115 -23.66 -17.92 2.71
C ASP A 115 -23.36 -17.40 1.30
N VAL A 116 -23.82 -18.11 0.28
CA VAL A 116 -23.64 -17.70 -1.13
C VAL A 116 -24.38 -16.39 -1.41
N GLN A 117 -25.62 -16.26 -0.94
CA GLN A 117 -26.41 -15.04 -1.09
C GLN A 117 -25.82 -13.89 -0.29
N LEU A 118 -25.38 -14.14 0.95
CA LEU A 118 -24.76 -13.14 1.79
C LEU A 118 -23.47 -12.63 1.14
N ARG A 119 -22.58 -13.53 0.74
CA ARG A 119 -21.31 -13.21 0.08
C ARG A 119 -21.54 -12.39 -1.18
N SER A 120 -22.43 -12.85 -2.07
CA SER A 120 -22.77 -12.11 -3.29
C SER A 120 -23.28 -10.69 -2.99
N SER A 121 -24.04 -10.51 -1.90
CA SER A 121 -24.56 -9.20 -1.49
C SER A 121 -23.49 -8.30 -0.88
N LEU A 122 -22.60 -8.85 -0.04
CA LEU A 122 -21.52 -8.09 0.59
C LEU A 122 -20.43 -7.69 -0.41
N GLU A 123 -20.13 -8.54 -1.39
CA GLU A 123 -19.18 -8.21 -2.48
C GLU A 123 -19.61 -6.97 -3.27
N GLN A 124 -20.92 -6.68 -3.34
CA GLN A 124 -21.42 -5.43 -3.95
C GLN A 124 -21.00 -4.17 -3.20
N LEU A 125 -20.66 -4.27 -1.91
CA LEU A 125 -20.22 -3.12 -1.10
C LEU A 125 -18.76 -2.74 -1.35
N ILE A 126 -17.96 -3.69 -1.84
CA ILE A 126 -16.51 -3.55 -1.98
C ILE A 126 -16.03 -3.72 -3.42
N THR A 127 -16.92 -3.84 -4.40
CA THR A 127 -16.54 -3.94 -5.82
C THR A 127 -16.42 -2.57 -6.48
N ALA A 128 -15.52 -2.45 -7.46
CA ALA A 128 -15.38 -1.25 -8.29
C ALA A 128 -16.61 -0.96 -9.17
N SER A 129 -17.39 -2.00 -9.47
CA SER A 129 -18.55 -1.92 -10.37
C SER A 129 -19.80 -2.50 -9.70
N PRO A 130 -20.37 -1.82 -8.69
CA PRO A 130 -21.54 -2.32 -8.00
C PRO A 130 -22.76 -2.31 -8.92
N THR A 131 -23.65 -3.27 -8.74
CA THR A 131 -24.94 -3.34 -9.46
C THR A 131 -25.90 -2.19 -9.11
N GLY A 132 -25.53 -1.32 -8.17
CA GLY A 132 -26.36 -0.22 -7.66
C GLY A 132 -27.42 -0.67 -6.64
N LYS A 133 -27.48 -1.97 -6.32
CA LYS A 133 -28.31 -2.48 -5.23
C LYS A 133 -27.59 -2.27 -3.90
N ALA A 134 -28.27 -1.60 -2.97
CA ALA A 134 -27.77 -1.45 -1.62
C ALA A 134 -27.90 -2.77 -0.86
N PHE A 135 -26.93 -3.06 0.01
CA PHE A 135 -27.11 -4.09 1.02
C PHE A 135 -28.21 -3.64 1.99
N GLU A 136 -29.28 -4.42 2.09
CA GLU A 136 -30.41 -4.11 2.96
C GLU A 136 -30.81 -5.31 3.81
N ARG A 137 -31.22 -5.02 5.05
CA ARG A 137 -31.73 -5.99 6.01
C ARG A 137 -32.99 -5.42 6.61
N LYS A 138 -34.13 -6.03 6.28
CA LYS A 138 -35.48 -5.57 6.68
C LYS A 138 -36.29 -6.75 7.20
N GLY A 139 -37.16 -6.49 8.18
CA GLY A 139 -38.07 -7.49 8.76
C GLY A 139 -38.07 -7.48 10.28
N ASN A 140 -39.04 -8.16 10.87
CA ASN A 140 -39.32 -8.12 12.32
C ASN A 140 -38.25 -8.79 13.20
N PHE A 141 -37.29 -9.50 12.61
CA PHE A 141 -36.24 -10.25 13.33
C PHE A 141 -34.83 -9.77 13.01
N VAL A 142 -34.68 -8.55 12.46
CA VAL A 142 -33.36 -7.95 12.22
C VAL A 142 -32.94 -7.18 13.47
N LEU A 143 -32.08 -7.78 14.29
CA LEU A 143 -31.60 -7.20 15.56
C LEU A 143 -30.42 -6.22 15.37
N GLY A 144 -29.74 -6.30 14.23
CA GLY A 144 -28.58 -5.46 13.88
C GLY A 144 -27.71 -6.12 12.82
N THR A 145 -26.88 -5.33 12.14
CA THR A 145 -25.89 -5.84 11.18
C THR A 145 -24.50 -5.41 11.63
N LEU A 146 -23.67 -6.39 11.99
CA LEU A 146 -22.24 -6.18 12.15
C LEU A 146 -21.57 -6.47 10.82
N LEU A 147 -21.00 -5.44 10.19
CA LEU A 147 -20.13 -5.60 9.04
C LEU A 147 -18.68 -5.64 9.52
N VAL A 148 -17.97 -6.70 9.17
CA VAL A 148 -16.53 -6.82 9.41
C VAL A 148 -15.83 -6.65 8.07
N ILE A 149 -14.99 -5.61 7.97
CA ILE A 149 -14.26 -5.27 6.76
C ILE A 149 -12.78 -5.42 7.06
N ASP A 150 -12.16 -6.43 6.47
CA ASP A 150 -10.71 -6.59 6.43
C ASP A 150 -10.19 -5.86 5.19
N LEU A 151 -9.33 -4.86 5.38
CA LEU A 151 -8.81 -4.06 4.28
C LEU A 151 -7.72 -4.77 3.46
N GLY A 152 -7.22 -5.92 3.93
CA GLY A 152 -6.09 -6.65 3.34
C GLY A 152 -4.74 -5.97 3.56
N GLY A 153 -4.70 -4.93 4.38
CA GLY A 153 -3.51 -4.14 4.64
C GLY A 153 -3.73 -3.15 5.78
N ARG A 154 -2.63 -2.63 6.32
CA ARG A 154 -2.67 -1.62 7.39
C ARG A 154 -2.59 -0.22 6.77
N PHE A 155 -3.53 0.64 7.15
CA PHE A 155 -3.62 2.01 6.64
C PHE A 155 -3.48 2.99 7.78
N GLY A 156 -2.63 4.00 7.60
CA GLY A 156 -2.65 5.18 8.45
C GLY A 156 -3.90 5.98 8.13
N VAL A 157 -4.82 6.11 9.10
CA VAL A 157 -6.04 6.90 8.94
C VAL A 157 -6.04 8.07 9.93
N ASN A 158 -6.40 9.26 9.47
CA ASN A 158 -6.62 10.43 10.32
C ASN A 158 -8.12 10.72 10.53
N GLN A 159 -8.99 10.25 9.64
CA GLN A 159 -10.44 10.44 9.69
C GLN A 159 -11.17 9.26 9.01
N LEU A 160 -12.27 8.81 9.61
CA LEU A 160 -13.25 7.94 8.95
C LEU A 160 -14.50 8.76 8.64
N ARG A 161 -14.97 8.71 7.39
CA ARG A 161 -16.18 9.42 6.95
C ARG A 161 -17.19 8.43 6.39
N PHE A 162 -18.39 8.44 6.98
CA PHE A 162 -19.51 7.62 6.54
C PHE A 162 -20.58 8.52 5.89
N PHE A 163 -21.04 8.13 4.71
CA PHE A 163 -22.10 8.83 3.98
C PHE A 163 -23.33 7.92 3.89
N PRO A 164 -24.35 8.08 4.76
CA PRO A 164 -25.60 7.38 4.56
C PRO A 164 -26.22 7.82 3.23
N ARG A 165 -26.89 6.89 2.55
CA ARG A 165 -27.66 7.21 1.34
C ARG A 165 -28.84 8.12 1.71
N ASN A 166 -28.64 9.42 1.59
CA ASN A 166 -29.66 10.44 1.82
C ASN A 166 -30.04 11.09 0.50
N THR A 167 -31.34 11.19 0.22
CA THR A 167 -31.86 12.27 -0.62
C THR A 167 -32.84 13.07 0.23
N VAL A 168 -32.48 14.31 0.57
CA VAL A 168 -33.41 15.26 1.22
C VAL A 168 -34.56 15.67 0.29
N PHE A 169 -34.41 15.34 -0.99
CA PHE A 169 -35.37 15.56 -2.06
C PHE A 169 -35.96 14.22 -2.51
N SER A 170 -37.21 14.24 -2.96
CA SER A 170 -37.87 13.06 -3.53
C SER A 170 -37.05 12.52 -4.70
N SER A 171 -36.69 11.25 -4.64
CA SER A 171 -35.93 10.53 -5.66
C SER A 171 -36.76 9.32 -6.10
N PRO A 172 -37.62 9.48 -7.14
CA PRO A 172 -38.60 8.47 -7.56
C PRO A 172 -37.99 7.12 -7.98
N GLY A 173 -36.69 7.10 -8.34
CA GLY A 173 -35.96 5.89 -8.70
C GLY A 173 -35.31 5.17 -7.51
N THR A 174 -35.39 5.72 -6.31
CA THR A 174 -34.74 5.15 -5.11
C THR A 174 -35.78 4.82 -4.06
N PRO A 175 -36.26 3.57 -4.00
CA PRO A 175 -37.19 3.17 -2.94
C PRO A 175 -36.51 3.35 -1.57
N PHE A 176 -37.31 3.66 -0.54
CA PHE A 176 -36.89 3.80 0.86
C PHE A 176 -36.02 5.03 1.20
N GLN A 177 -36.21 6.16 0.50
CA GLN A 177 -35.53 7.44 0.77
C GLN A 177 -35.70 8.01 2.20
N GLY A 178 -36.64 7.48 2.98
CA GLY A 178 -36.86 7.84 4.39
C GLY A 178 -36.31 6.84 5.41
N ASP A 179 -35.73 5.73 4.96
CA ASP A 179 -35.17 4.69 5.83
C ASP A 179 -33.71 5.03 6.16
N PHE A 180 -33.54 5.90 7.15
CA PHE A 180 -32.23 6.36 7.58
C PHE A 180 -31.56 5.38 8.55
N LEU A 181 -30.24 5.26 8.43
CA LEU A 181 -29.43 4.66 9.48
C LEU A 181 -29.56 5.52 10.74
N LYS A 182 -30.18 4.96 11.79
CA LYS A 182 -30.46 5.71 13.03
C LYS A 182 -29.28 5.72 13.99
N ASN A 183 -28.57 4.61 14.10
CA ASN A 183 -27.44 4.41 14.99
C ASN A 183 -26.41 3.52 14.30
N PHE A 184 -25.14 3.73 14.61
CA PHE A 184 -24.03 2.84 14.23
C PHE A 184 -22.90 2.95 15.24
N GLU A 185 -22.07 1.93 15.28
CA GLU A 185 -20.80 1.94 16.00
C GLU A 185 -19.69 1.58 15.02
N VAL A 186 -18.51 2.16 15.24
CA VAL A 186 -17.30 1.84 14.47
C VAL A 186 -16.25 1.36 15.45
N HIS A 187 -15.75 0.16 15.19
CA HIS A 187 -14.65 -0.44 15.93
C HIS A 187 -13.46 -0.57 14.98
N LEU A 188 -12.27 -0.18 15.44
CA LEU A 188 -11.04 -0.25 14.66
C LEU A 188 -10.11 -1.28 15.28
N ASN A 189 -9.44 -2.07 14.44
CA ASN A 189 -8.45 -3.06 14.81
C ASN A 189 -7.14 -2.77 14.08
N ASP A 190 -6.00 -2.88 14.77
CA ASP A 190 -4.67 -2.62 14.21
C ASP A 190 -4.10 -3.79 13.37
N GLY A 191 -4.87 -4.87 13.27
CA GLY A 191 -4.51 -6.09 12.56
C GLY A 191 -3.39 -6.86 13.27
N VAL A 192 -3.15 -6.63 14.57
CA VAL A 192 -2.21 -7.42 15.39
C VAL A 192 -2.96 -8.50 16.18
N VAL A 193 -4.20 -8.21 16.57
CA VAL A 193 -5.06 -9.14 17.31
C VAL A 193 -6.35 -9.35 16.53
N LEU A 194 -6.42 -10.43 15.75
CA LEU A 194 -7.64 -10.87 15.06
C LEU A 194 -8.56 -11.59 16.08
N THR A 195 -9.20 -10.83 16.97
CA THR A 195 -10.29 -11.35 17.82
C THR A 195 -11.61 -11.27 17.11
#